data_AF-A0A8D5UHS1-F1
#
_entry.id   AF-A0A8D5UHS1-F1
#
_cell.length_a   1.000
_cell.length_b   1.000
_cell.length_c   1.000
_cell.angle_alpha   90.00
_cell.angle_beta   90.00
_cell.angle_gamma   90.00
#
_symmetry.space_group_name_H-M   'P 1'
#
loop_
_entity.id
_entity.type
_entity.pdbx_description
1 polymer ?
#
loop_
_entity_poly.entity_id
_entity_poly.type
_entity_poly.pdbx_seq_one_letter_code
_entity_poly.pdbx_strand_id
1 'polypeptide(L)'
;MKKTRLLSVLTTTVFLLAGTVSWPLSPAVTHAQPATDPADIPGVYQPANPHPHVKAVPRTKSSAHRNDRLLGPARPHYRMNVTYDANRHTITGTMNVTFGNNLGFTLHDLYFNVWANARDFTEAGGGTQIQSVKVNGNPTAFSLSETALHITGLNLAPNSRPEVQIAFYRQSA
;
A
#
# COMPACT_ATOMS: atom_id res chain seq x y z
N MET A 1 4.74 54.40 -0.63
CA MET A 1 3.63 55.16 -1.26
C MET A 1 3.21 54.46 -2.55
N LYS A 2 1.90 54.50 -2.86
CA LYS A 2 1.15 53.87 -3.99
C LYS A 2 0.83 52.37 -3.79
N LYS A 3 -0.36 52.01 -3.29
CA LYS A 3 -1.71 51.95 -3.94
C LYS A 3 -1.72 50.85 -5.03
N THR A 4 -2.62 49.88 -5.14
CA THR A 4 -4.09 49.90 -4.97
C THR A 4 -4.66 48.46 -4.93
N ARG A 5 -5.69 48.30 -4.10
CA ARG A 5 -6.87 47.40 -4.05
C ARG A 5 -7.18 46.49 -5.27
N LEU A 6 -7.84 45.35 -5.01
CA LEU A 6 -9.29 45.17 -5.29
C LEU A 6 -9.86 43.83 -4.75
N LEU A 7 -10.98 43.96 -4.02
CA LEU A 7 -11.96 42.92 -3.70
C LEU A 7 -12.69 42.45 -4.97
N SER A 8 -13.15 41.19 -4.98
CA SER A 8 -14.40 40.71 -5.60
C SER A 8 -14.69 39.32 -5.03
N VAL A 9 -15.69 39.11 -4.15
CA VAL A 9 -17.16 39.10 -4.33
C VAL A 9 -17.68 37.78 -4.94
N LEU A 10 -18.39 37.05 -4.07
CA LEU A 10 -19.55 36.15 -4.24
C LEU A 10 -19.71 35.34 -5.53
N THR A 11 -20.03 34.04 -5.38
CA THR A 11 -21.39 33.56 -5.68
C THR A 11 -21.70 32.18 -5.09
N THR A 12 -22.69 32.18 -4.21
CA THR A 12 -23.43 31.02 -3.72
C THR A 12 -24.41 30.57 -4.80
N THR A 13 -24.42 29.29 -5.17
CA THR A 13 -25.60 28.69 -5.81
C THR A 13 -25.82 27.29 -5.27
N VAL A 14 -26.83 27.17 -4.43
CA VAL A 14 -27.45 25.93 -3.95
C VAL A 14 -28.46 25.50 -5.02
N PHE A 15 -28.38 24.26 -5.50
CA PHE A 15 -29.48 23.61 -6.20
C PHE A 15 -29.85 22.32 -5.45
N LEU A 16 -30.93 22.41 -4.69
CA LEU A 16 -31.72 21.28 -4.21
C LEU A 16 -32.70 20.89 -5.31
N LEU A 17 -32.54 19.71 -5.89
CA LEU A 17 -33.65 19.00 -6.54
C LEU A 17 -33.80 17.63 -5.88
N ALA A 18 -34.76 17.54 -4.96
CA ALA A 18 -35.27 16.29 -4.44
C ALA A 18 -36.28 15.73 -5.44
N GLY A 19 -35.82 14.82 -6.32
CA GLY A 19 -36.69 14.02 -7.18
C GLY A 19 -36.81 12.62 -6.61
N THR A 20 -37.92 12.32 -5.92
CA THR A 20 -38.24 10.96 -5.45
C THR A 20 -38.88 10.17 -6.58
N VAL A 21 -38.07 9.44 -7.35
CA VAL A 21 -38.58 8.48 -8.34
C VAL A 21 -38.88 7.17 -7.61
N SER A 22 -40.16 6.84 -7.47
CA SER A 22 -40.62 5.57 -6.89
C SER A 22 -40.57 4.48 -7.95
N TRP A 23 -39.63 3.55 -7.85
CA TRP A 23 -39.52 2.40 -8.76
C TRP A 23 -40.24 1.20 -8.15
N PRO A 24 -41.03 0.44 -8.93
CA PRO A 24 -41.67 -0.79 -8.44
C PRO A 24 -40.62 -1.86 -8.15
N LEU A 25 -40.65 -2.38 -6.92
CA LEU A 25 -39.84 -3.51 -6.48
C LEU A 25 -40.39 -4.80 -7.10
N SER A 26 -39.69 -5.34 -8.10
CA SER A 26 -39.92 -6.70 -8.56
C SER A 26 -39.37 -7.68 -7.51
N PRO A 27 -40.11 -8.73 -7.11
CA PRO A 27 -39.59 -9.75 -6.21
C PRO A 27 -38.49 -10.55 -6.93
N ALA A 28 -37.27 -10.46 -6.40
CA ALA A 28 -36.18 -11.32 -6.84
C ALA A 28 -36.43 -12.74 -6.32
N VAL A 29 -36.60 -13.70 -7.24
CA VAL A 29 -36.62 -15.12 -6.91
C VAL A 29 -35.19 -15.55 -6.58
N THR A 30 -34.90 -15.69 -5.28
CA THR A 30 -33.64 -16.27 -4.79
C THR A 30 -33.57 -17.73 -5.19
N HIS A 31 -32.90 -18.01 -6.31
CA HIS A 31 -32.40 -19.35 -6.60
C HIS A 31 -31.14 -19.53 -5.77
N ALA A 32 -31.22 -20.34 -4.71
CA ALA A 32 -30.04 -20.80 -4.00
C ALA A 32 -29.20 -21.64 -4.98
N GLN A 33 -28.11 -21.07 -5.49
CA GLN A 33 -27.13 -21.85 -6.24
C GLN A 33 -26.47 -22.84 -5.27
N PRO A 34 -26.31 -24.12 -5.67
CA PRO A 34 -25.54 -25.07 -4.89
C PRO A 34 -24.13 -24.52 -4.68
N ALA A 35 -23.68 -24.56 -3.42
CA ALA A 35 -22.34 -24.15 -3.06
C ALA A 35 -21.33 -25.03 -3.80
N THR A 36 -20.65 -24.45 -4.80
CA THR A 36 -19.47 -25.07 -5.40
C THR A 36 -18.38 -25.11 -4.35
N ASP A 37 -17.80 -26.30 -4.19
CA ASP A 37 -16.67 -26.53 -3.28
C ASP A 37 -15.55 -25.51 -3.57
N PRO A 38 -15.07 -24.73 -2.59
CA PRO A 38 -14.04 -23.70 -2.80
C PRO A 38 -12.72 -24.24 -3.38
N ALA A 39 -12.55 -25.56 -3.46
CA ALA A 39 -11.41 -26.22 -4.09
C ALA A 39 -11.40 -26.17 -5.64
N ASP A 40 -12.50 -25.82 -6.30
CA ASP A 40 -12.65 -25.96 -7.76
C ASP A 40 -12.65 -24.62 -8.53
N ILE A 41 -12.24 -23.52 -7.88
CA ILE A 41 -12.12 -22.20 -8.51
C ILE A 41 -10.71 -22.04 -9.11
N PRO A 42 -10.57 -21.96 -10.45
CA PRO A 42 -9.28 -21.75 -11.09
C PRO A 42 -8.63 -20.45 -10.59
N GLY A 43 -7.41 -20.54 -10.05
CA GLY A 43 -6.63 -19.37 -9.60
C GLY A 43 -6.74 -19.02 -8.11
N VAL A 44 -7.52 -19.75 -7.31
CA VAL A 44 -7.50 -19.59 -5.85
C VAL A 44 -6.24 -20.23 -5.27
N TYR A 45 -5.55 -19.49 -4.39
CA TYR A 45 -4.36 -19.97 -3.69
C TYR A 45 -4.69 -21.21 -2.86
N GLN A 46 -4.19 -22.36 -3.31
CA GLN A 46 -4.24 -23.61 -2.56
C GLN A 46 -2.94 -23.72 -1.76
N PRO A 47 -2.96 -23.55 -0.42
CA PRO A 47 -1.74 -23.70 0.37
C PRO A 47 -1.23 -25.12 0.17
N ALA A 48 0.03 -25.24 -0.24
CA ALA A 48 0.69 -26.54 -0.35
C ALA A 48 0.59 -27.28 1.00
N ASN A 49 0.36 -28.60 0.92
CA ASN A 49 0.24 -29.55 2.02
C ASN A 49 1.09 -29.22 3.27
N PRO A 50 0.61 -29.58 4.48
CA PRO A 50 1.28 -29.30 5.74
C PRO A 50 2.76 -29.71 5.68
N HIS A 51 3.63 -28.75 5.98
CA HIS A 51 5.08 -28.89 5.87
C HIS A 51 5.59 -30.16 6.57
N PRO A 52 6.50 -30.94 5.95
CA PRO A 52 7.19 -32.00 6.65
C PRO A 52 7.95 -31.41 7.84
N HIS A 53 7.81 -32.04 9.01
CA HIS A 53 8.51 -31.64 10.24
C HIS A 53 10.03 -31.59 10.00
N VAL A 54 10.56 -30.38 9.79
CA VAL A 54 12.00 -30.14 9.68
C VAL A 54 12.61 -30.38 11.06
N LYS A 55 13.43 -31.41 11.20
CA LYS A 55 14.18 -31.70 12.44
C LYS A 55 14.99 -30.45 12.83
N ALA A 56 14.84 -30.03 14.09
CA ALA A 56 15.57 -28.89 14.62
C ALA A 56 17.08 -29.16 14.57
N VAL A 57 17.79 -28.44 13.71
CA VAL A 57 19.25 -28.45 13.65
C VAL A 57 19.78 -27.69 14.87
N PRO A 58 20.74 -28.23 15.64
CA PRO A 58 21.32 -27.54 16.79
C PRO A 58 21.90 -26.18 16.38
N ARG A 59 21.35 -25.12 16.97
CA ARG A 59 21.82 -23.74 16.77
C ARG A 59 23.19 -23.60 17.45
N THR A 60 24.26 -23.68 16.68
CA THR A 60 25.59 -23.27 17.14
C THR A 60 25.55 -21.77 17.43
N LYS A 61 25.84 -21.40 18.69
CA LYS A 61 25.97 -20.00 19.10
C LYS A 61 27.23 -19.42 18.45
N SER A 62 27.10 -18.95 17.22
CA SER A 62 28.13 -18.16 16.56
C SER A 62 28.20 -16.80 17.27
N SER A 63 29.19 -16.63 18.14
CA SER A 63 29.60 -15.33 18.67
C SER A 63 30.34 -14.57 17.57
N ALA A 64 29.61 -14.10 16.58
CA ALA A 64 30.16 -13.22 15.57
C ALA A 64 30.09 -11.78 16.11
N HIS A 65 31.21 -11.31 16.65
CA HIS A 65 31.56 -9.89 16.60
C HIS A 65 31.66 -9.50 15.12
N ARG A 66 30.51 -9.31 14.47
CA ARG A 66 30.47 -8.70 13.15
C ARG A 66 30.69 -7.21 13.36
N ASN A 67 31.76 -6.70 12.79
CA ASN A 67 31.73 -5.36 12.21
C ASN A 67 30.67 -5.41 11.10
N ASP A 68 29.41 -5.41 11.51
CA ASP A 68 28.23 -5.45 10.65
C ASP A 68 28.25 -4.15 9.86
N ARG A 69 28.69 -4.22 8.60
CA ARG A 69 28.31 -3.23 7.62
C ARG A 69 26.78 -3.12 7.70
N LEU A 70 26.28 -2.01 8.22
CA LEU A 70 24.86 -1.78 8.37
C LEU A 70 24.27 -1.70 6.95
N LEU A 71 23.49 -2.71 6.56
CA LEU A 71 22.99 -2.89 5.18
C LEU A 71 21.64 -2.21 4.93
N GLY A 72 21.26 -1.21 5.74
CA GLY A 72 20.03 -0.46 5.52
C GLY A 72 19.32 -0.08 6.82
N PRO A 73 18.12 0.51 6.68
CA PRO A 73 17.24 0.89 7.79
C PRO A 73 17.12 -0.16 8.90
N ALA A 74 17.38 0.24 10.14
CA ALA A 74 17.24 -0.64 11.30
C ALA A 74 15.80 -0.70 11.80
N ARG A 75 15.38 -1.89 12.25
CA ARG A 75 14.15 -2.14 13.01
C ARG A 75 12.90 -1.56 12.34
N PRO A 76 12.58 -1.94 11.08
CA PRO A 76 11.39 -1.44 10.43
C PRO A 76 10.14 -1.99 11.14
N HIS A 77 9.13 -1.13 11.28
CA HIS A 77 7.81 -1.48 11.78
C HIS A 77 6.77 -1.07 10.75
N TYR A 78 5.97 -2.03 10.30
CA TYR A 78 4.99 -1.86 9.25
C TYR A 78 3.58 -1.89 9.85
N ARG A 79 2.77 -0.90 9.51
CA ARG A 79 1.34 -0.87 9.80
C ARG A 79 0.56 -0.63 8.53
N MET A 80 -0.36 -1.52 8.19
CA MET A 80 -1.18 -1.39 7.00
C MET A 80 -2.66 -1.26 7.39
N ASN A 81 -3.35 -0.31 6.77
CA ASN A 81 -4.81 -0.22 6.82
C ASN A 81 -5.32 -0.45 5.40
N VAL A 82 -6.20 -1.43 5.22
CA VAL A 82 -6.69 -1.87 3.92
C VAL A 82 -8.19 -2.00 3.97
N THR A 83 -8.85 -1.54 2.91
CA THR A 83 -10.28 -1.70 2.69
C THR A 83 -10.49 -2.40 1.36
N TYR A 84 -11.36 -3.42 1.36
CA TYR A 84 -11.86 -4.07 0.15
C TYR A 84 -13.28 -3.60 -0.14
N ASP A 85 -13.51 -3.11 -1.35
CA ASP A 85 -14.84 -2.82 -1.90
C ASP A 85 -15.25 -3.97 -2.82
N ALA A 86 -16.22 -4.76 -2.38
CA ALA A 86 -16.73 -5.91 -3.11
C ALA A 86 -17.53 -5.54 -4.36
N ASN A 87 -18.19 -4.37 -4.39
CA ASN A 87 -18.98 -3.95 -5.54
C ASN A 87 -18.10 -3.52 -6.71
N ARG A 88 -16.95 -2.91 -6.38
CA ARG A 88 -15.98 -2.43 -7.36
C ARG A 88 -14.84 -3.41 -7.58
N HIS A 89 -14.77 -4.47 -6.78
CA HIS A 89 -13.63 -5.37 -6.68
C HIS A 89 -12.31 -4.59 -6.53
N THR A 90 -12.27 -3.62 -5.61
CA THR A 90 -11.08 -2.76 -5.39
C THR A 90 -10.51 -2.89 -3.99
N ILE A 91 -9.19 -2.81 -3.91
CA ILE A 91 -8.44 -2.73 -2.66
C ILE A 91 -7.84 -1.32 -2.58
N THR A 92 -8.12 -0.60 -1.52
CA THR A 92 -7.47 0.68 -1.20
C THR A 92 -6.78 0.57 0.15
N GLY A 93 -5.68 1.30 0.33
CA GLY A 93 -5.01 1.25 1.61
C GLY A 93 -3.92 2.27 1.81
N THR A 94 -3.40 2.25 3.02
CA THR A 94 -2.25 3.04 3.42
C THR A 94 -1.30 2.14 4.22
N MET A 95 -0.05 2.04 3.76
CA MET A 95 1.04 1.41 4.49
C MET A 95 1.87 2.50 5.17
N ASN A 96 2.11 2.38 6.47
CA ASN A 96 3.00 3.24 7.23
C ASN A 96 4.21 2.41 7.67
N VAL A 97 5.41 2.92 7.42
CA VAL A 97 6.68 2.26 7.74
C VAL A 97 7.51 3.20 8.58
N THR A 98 7.79 2.81 9.82
CA THR A 98 8.74 3.53 10.68
C THR A 98 10.03 2.74 10.77
N PHE A 99 11.18 3.37 10.62
CA PHE A 99 12.48 2.72 10.73
C PHE A 99 13.52 3.68 11.32
N GLY A 100 14.69 3.18 11.73
CA GLY A 100 15.83 4.01 12.13
C GLY A 100 16.87 4.13 11.02
N ASN A 101 17.31 5.34 10.69
CA ASN A 101 18.49 5.52 9.83
C ASN A 101 19.77 5.29 10.65
N ASN A 102 20.28 4.06 10.65
CA ASN A 102 21.50 3.68 11.36
C ASN A 102 22.76 3.71 10.48
N LEU A 103 22.69 4.20 9.25
CA LEU A 103 23.80 4.11 8.29
C LEU A 103 24.98 5.06 8.59
N GLY A 104 24.81 5.98 9.53
CA GLY A 104 25.84 6.96 9.90
C GLY A 104 25.94 8.15 8.94
N PHE A 105 25.13 8.19 7.87
CA PHE A 105 25.04 9.30 6.92
C PHE A 105 23.58 9.65 6.60
N THR A 106 23.38 10.81 6.00
CA THR A 106 22.06 11.29 5.55
C THR A 106 21.54 10.42 4.41
N LEU A 107 20.30 9.93 4.53
CA LEU A 107 19.62 9.23 3.44
C LEU A 107 18.89 10.22 2.55
N HIS A 108 19.18 10.14 1.24
CA HIS A 108 18.55 10.92 0.19
C HIS A 108 17.53 10.12 -0.64
N ASP A 109 17.63 8.80 -0.57
CA ASP A 109 16.84 7.88 -1.36
C ASP A 109 16.37 6.71 -0.49
N LEU A 110 15.17 6.22 -0.78
CA LEU A 110 14.64 4.98 -0.21
C LEU A 110 14.05 4.11 -1.31
N TYR A 111 14.20 2.79 -1.13
CA TYR A 111 13.66 1.79 -2.04
C TYR A 111 12.74 0.83 -1.30
N PHE A 112 11.59 0.55 -1.89
CA PHE A 112 10.62 -0.43 -1.42
C PHE A 112 10.28 -1.39 -2.54
N ASN A 113 10.08 -2.68 -2.20
CA ASN A 113 9.58 -3.67 -3.15
C ASN A 113 8.04 -3.73 -3.09
N VAL A 114 7.40 -3.49 -4.23
CA VAL A 114 5.95 -3.60 -4.46
C VAL A 114 5.70 -4.91 -5.20
N TRP A 115 5.79 -6.03 -4.47
CA TRP A 115 5.69 -7.37 -5.06
C TRP A 115 4.39 -7.65 -5.81
N ALA A 116 3.30 -6.95 -5.48
CA ALA A 116 2.04 -7.05 -6.23
C ALA A 116 2.19 -6.64 -7.71
N ASN A 117 3.27 -5.96 -8.07
CA ASN A 117 3.61 -5.56 -9.44
C ASN A 117 4.63 -6.50 -10.09
N ALA A 118 4.99 -7.62 -9.45
CA ALA A 118 5.84 -8.59 -10.12
C ALA A 118 5.09 -9.16 -11.32
N ARG A 119 5.87 -9.51 -12.36
CA ARG A 119 5.35 -9.91 -13.67
C ARG A 119 4.24 -10.95 -13.57
N ASP A 120 4.49 -12.04 -12.84
CA ASP A 120 3.56 -13.16 -12.65
C ASP A 120 2.20 -12.74 -12.07
N PHE A 121 2.16 -11.68 -11.24
CA PHE A 121 0.90 -11.15 -10.70
C PHE A 121 0.22 -10.21 -11.67
N THR A 122 0.98 -9.40 -12.40
CA THR A 122 0.42 -8.45 -13.37
C THR A 122 -0.16 -9.16 -14.60
N GLU A 123 0.46 -10.25 -15.06
CA GLU A 123 -0.06 -11.06 -16.18
C GLU A 123 -1.41 -11.71 -15.85
N ALA A 124 -1.67 -11.98 -14.57
CA ALA A 124 -2.95 -12.49 -14.06
C ALA A 124 -4.00 -11.38 -13.78
N GLY A 125 -3.79 -10.16 -14.27
CA GLY A 125 -4.69 -9.02 -14.02
C GLY A 125 -4.55 -8.39 -12.62
N GLY A 126 -3.46 -8.70 -11.92
CA GLY A 126 -3.08 -8.06 -10.67
C GLY A 126 -2.39 -6.70 -10.85
N GLY A 127 -1.59 -6.31 -9.86
CA GLY A 127 -0.91 -5.02 -9.84
C GLY A 127 -1.43 -4.08 -8.75
N THR A 128 -0.63 -3.08 -8.42
CA THR A 128 -0.88 -2.06 -7.42
C THR A 128 -0.33 -0.73 -7.91
N GLN A 129 -1.15 0.30 -7.83
CA GLN A 129 -0.80 1.67 -8.11
C GLN A 129 -0.44 2.38 -6.80
N ILE A 130 0.66 3.13 -6.80
CA ILE A 130 1.02 4.01 -5.70
C ILE A 130 0.44 5.39 -5.99
N GLN A 131 -0.46 5.85 -5.13
CA GLN A 131 -1.19 7.10 -5.31
C GLN A 131 -0.42 8.30 -4.75
N SER A 132 0.19 8.12 -3.57
CA SER A 132 1.01 9.15 -2.94
C SER A 132 1.99 8.56 -1.96
N VAL A 133 3.10 9.26 -1.77
CA VAL A 133 4.10 8.96 -0.75
C VAL A 133 4.30 10.22 0.10
N LYS A 134 4.34 10.03 1.42
CA LYS A 134 4.74 11.07 2.37
C LYS A 134 5.85 10.56 3.26
N VAL A 135 6.80 11.42 3.59
CA VAL A 135 7.85 11.14 4.59
C VAL A 135 7.77 12.18 5.70
N ASN A 136 7.57 11.72 6.93
CA ASN A 136 7.28 12.56 8.09
C ASN A 136 6.12 13.54 7.85
N GLY A 137 5.07 13.08 7.17
CA GLY A 137 3.89 13.87 6.81
C GLY A 137 4.04 14.77 5.57
N ASN A 138 5.24 14.98 5.05
CA ASN A 138 5.47 15.82 3.87
C ASN A 138 5.34 15.01 2.58
N PRO A 139 4.58 15.46 1.57
CA PRO A 139 4.56 14.85 0.24
C PRO A 139 5.97 14.74 -0.34
N THR A 140 6.28 13.62 -0.99
CA THR A 140 7.61 13.36 -1.54
C THR A 140 7.51 12.78 -2.95
N ALA A 141 8.46 13.14 -3.81
CA ALA A 141 8.57 12.56 -5.14
C ALA A 141 8.89 11.07 -5.07
N PHE A 142 8.28 10.29 -5.96
CA PHE A 142 8.56 8.88 -6.10
C PHE A 142 8.41 8.44 -7.56
N SER A 143 9.06 7.34 -7.91
CA SER A 143 8.87 6.62 -9.16
C SER A 143 8.63 5.14 -8.86
N LEU A 144 7.84 4.48 -9.71
CA LEU A 144 7.56 3.06 -9.60
C LEU A 144 7.91 2.39 -10.93
N SER A 145 8.89 1.50 -10.89
CA SER A 145 9.30 0.70 -12.05
C SER A 145 9.19 -0.77 -11.69
N GLU A 146 8.25 -1.48 -12.33
CA GLU A 146 7.91 -2.86 -11.98
C GLU A 146 7.60 -2.97 -10.47
N THR A 147 8.47 -3.64 -9.72
CA THR A 147 8.37 -3.81 -8.27
C THR A 147 9.16 -2.77 -7.48
N ALA A 148 10.03 -1.98 -8.11
CA ALA A 148 10.87 -1.03 -7.40
C ALA A 148 10.16 0.32 -7.24
N LEU A 149 9.71 0.62 -6.01
CA LEU A 149 9.30 1.95 -5.60
C LEU A 149 10.51 2.72 -5.09
N HIS A 150 10.91 3.76 -5.82
CA HIS A 150 12.02 4.65 -5.48
C HIS A 150 11.49 6.00 -5.00
N ILE A 151 11.85 6.40 -3.79
CA ILE A 151 11.50 7.68 -3.19
C ILE A 151 12.77 8.54 -3.17
N THR A 152 12.72 9.75 -3.74
CA THR A 152 13.87 10.63 -3.95
C THR A 152 13.73 11.96 -3.20
N GLY A 153 14.82 12.72 -3.14
CA GLY A 153 14.81 14.09 -2.60
C GLY A 153 14.66 14.13 -1.08
N LEU A 154 15.08 13.08 -0.39
CA LEU A 154 15.01 12.97 1.05
C LEU A 154 16.19 13.66 1.72
N ASN A 155 16.03 13.95 3.01
CA ASN A 155 17.09 14.45 3.88
C ASN A 155 16.93 13.86 5.28
N LEU A 156 17.13 12.55 5.40
CA LEU A 156 16.91 11.84 6.65
C LEU A 156 18.23 11.74 7.41
N ALA A 157 18.36 12.54 8.46
CA ALA A 157 19.57 12.61 9.27
C ALA A 157 19.97 11.24 9.84
N PRO A 158 21.27 10.99 10.09
CA PRO A 158 21.71 9.84 10.86
C PRO A 158 20.97 9.73 12.19
N ASN A 159 20.65 8.51 12.60
CA ASN A 159 19.92 8.15 13.82
C ASN A 159 18.48 8.68 13.92
N SER A 160 17.97 9.33 12.88
CA SER A 160 16.56 9.74 12.82
C SER A 160 15.62 8.52 12.71
N ARG A 161 14.36 8.72 13.10
CA ARG A 161 13.28 7.72 12.99
C ARG A 161 12.17 8.20 12.06
N PRO A 162 12.38 8.17 10.75
CA PRO A 162 11.37 8.59 9.79
C PRO A 162 10.16 7.67 9.78
N GLU A 163 9.01 8.24 9.42
CA GLU A 163 7.79 7.52 9.03
C GLU A 163 7.54 7.75 7.54
N VAL A 164 7.40 6.67 6.78
CA VAL A 164 7.01 6.68 5.37
C VAL A 164 5.57 6.19 5.27
N GLN A 165 4.71 7.02 4.69
CA GLN A 165 3.31 6.69 4.42
C GLN A 165 3.13 6.51 2.91
N ILE A 166 2.62 5.35 2.50
CA ILE A 166 2.40 4.96 1.10
C ILE A 166 0.91 4.69 0.93
N ALA A 167 0.22 5.54 0.18
CA ALA A 167 -1.17 5.31 -0.21
C ALA A 167 -1.20 4.51 -1.52
N PHE A 168 -2.02 3.48 -1.58
CA PHE A 168 -2.07 2.59 -2.74
C PHE A 168 -3.50 2.17 -3.10
N TYR A 169 -3.63 1.75 -4.36
CA TYR A 169 -4.86 1.27 -4.96
C TYR A 169 -4.59 0.04 -5.82
N ARG A 170 -5.49 -0.93 -5.78
CA ARG A 170 -5.49 -2.09 -6.66
C ARG A 170 -6.90 -2.35 -7.15
N GLN A 171 -7.04 -2.52 -8.46
CA GLN A 171 -8.21 -3.15 -9.07
C GLN A 171 -7.99 -4.67 -9.02
N SER A 172 -8.93 -5.43 -8.46
CA SER A 172 -8.99 -6.87 -8.71
C SER A 172 -9.68 -7.07 -10.05
N ALA A 173 -9.06 -7.90 -10.89
CA ALA A 173 -9.75 -8.55 -12.00
C ALA A 173 -10.81 -9.52 -11.46
#